data_AF-A0A059EXM0-F1
#
_entry.id   AF-A0A059EXM0-F1
#
_cell.length_a   1.000
_cell.length_b   1.000
_cell.length_c   1.000
_cell.angle_alpha   90.00
_cell.angle_beta   90.00
_cell.angle_gamma   90.00
#
_symmetry.space_group_name_H-M   'P 1'
#
loop_
_entity.id
_entity.type
_entity.pdbx_description
1 polymer ?
#
loop_
_entity_poly.entity_id
_entity_poly.type
_entity_poly.pdbx_seq_one_letter_code
_entity_poly.pdbx_strand_id
1 'polypeptide(L)'
;MKQLIKLNLKFTMSIIDERLKKEIISEDALNAYKSNQKTIEKIKPTLSLIKAEHIKNMEVCLSYDKKLSEASNQLNFIEKRNKDLQNEITFLTKVFNALRKLTVNLEMQSEYFEVFHSENFSSLEIISKIESALSYLSEFNSVYNIRVIEERKEEISKTLKIFYKKFTTFFNEKLSKIESTSRGELKIHTFIYEEVKIYENIFQFASVNFTESFIQLISIYKDHNTKIYKKEFENHLKVIYKVFQEKKGQRVKEIFDIFYESFFLIIKAEVHFCKKHVLFSKVNLHEFVSDMFYDVIDYLIYSLNNLFEKLPVELIDSLEMNYSFDFVGEEREIWKSLVSRMEEQRKLYEKRFISEERDNFLSRSREKNLEFTLYNLTKRIKEPLRNELIEIEIDDILREDDDIEDKIKILRMLYLFSDKVKHNKIEFYINEKLKELEKEIIAYVFADEEKSKRRIERLFKQSANEKRVNEFIKFICEDNCDDEFKSVIDEIYEKFK
;
A
#
# COMPACT_ATOMS: atom_id res chain seq x y z
N MET A 1 -65.00 71.07 -36.63
CA MET A 1 -64.34 70.58 -37.86
C MET A 1 -65.29 69.92 -38.87
N LYS A 2 -66.12 68.92 -38.49
CA LYS A 2 -67.09 68.27 -39.41
C LYS A 2 -68.13 69.21 -40.06
N GLN A 3 -68.54 70.29 -39.38
CA GLN A 3 -69.44 71.32 -39.95
C GLN A 3 -68.74 72.23 -40.97
N LEU A 4 -67.46 72.58 -40.74
CA LEU A 4 -66.65 73.36 -41.67
C LEU A 4 -66.37 72.61 -42.99
N ILE A 5 -66.14 71.30 -42.92
CA ILE A 5 -65.94 70.45 -44.11
C ILE A 5 -67.24 70.33 -44.94
N LYS A 6 -68.40 70.22 -44.29
CA LYS A 6 -69.71 70.19 -44.97
C LYS A 6 -70.06 71.50 -45.67
N LEU A 7 -69.68 72.65 -45.09
CA LEU A 7 -69.86 73.97 -45.71
C LEU A 7 -68.94 74.15 -46.93
N ASN A 8 -67.68 73.73 -46.84
CA ASN A 8 -66.70 73.95 -47.90
C ASN A 8 -66.97 73.12 -49.16
N LEU A 9 -67.48 71.89 -49.00
CA LEU A 9 -67.91 71.02 -50.11
C LEU A 9 -69.14 71.57 -50.84
N LYS A 10 -70.09 72.16 -50.12
CA LYS A 10 -71.27 72.81 -50.73
C LYS A 10 -70.85 74.03 -51.55
N PHE A 11 -69.89 74.81 -51.04
CA PHE A 11 -69.40 76.02 -51.69
C PHE A 11 -68.59 75.71 -52.95
N THR A 12 -67.73 74.70 -52.91
CA THR A 12 -66.93 74.28 -54.07
C THR A 12 -67.78 73.65 -55.17
N MET A 13 -68.79 72.83 -54.84
CA MET A 13 -69.74 72.33 -55.85
C MET A 13 -70.51 73.47 -56.52
N SER A 14 -70.95 74.49 -55.76
CA SER A 14 -71.66 75.66 -56.31
C SER A 14 -70.80 76.46 -57.29
N ILE A 15 -69.51 76.64 -56.99
CA ILE A 15 -68.58 77.39 -57.85
C ILE A 15 -68.27 76.60 -59.13
N ILE A 16 -68.18 75.27 -59.03
CA ILE A 16 -67.99 74.40 -60.19
C ILE A 16 -69.24 74.42 -61.09
N ASP A 17 -70.45 74.36 -60.50
CA ASP A 17 -71.72 74.45 -61.24
C ASP A 17 -71.90 75.81 -61.94
N GLU A 18 -71.43 76.91 -61.34
CA GLU A 18 -71.46 78.23 -61.98
C GLU A 18 -70.41 78.39 -63.08
N ARG A 19 -69.20 77.85 -62.90
CA ARG A 19 -68.13 77.92 -63.92
C ARG A 19 -68.39 77.02 -65.13
N LEU A 20 -68.95 75.83 -64.93
CA LEU A 20 -69.34 74.92 -66.00
C LEU A 20 -70.41 75.50 -66.94
N LYS A 21 -71.21 76.45 -66.46
CA LYS A 21 -72.22 77.13 -67.29
C LYS A 21 -71.64 78.20 -68.22
N LYS A 22 -70.42 78.68 -67.98
CA LYS A 22 -69.83 79.82 -68.72
C LYS A 22 -68.80 79.46 -69.78
N GLU A 23 -68.27 78.24 -69.77
CA GLU A 23 -67.33 77.79 -70.80
C GLU A 23 -67.91 76.57 -71.51
N ILE A 24 -67.92 76.64 -72.85
CA ILE A 24 -68.38 75.59 -73.76
C ILE A 24 -67.42 74.40 -73.58
N ILE A 25 -67.71 73.56 -72.59
CA ILE A 25 -67.01 72.32 -72.36
C ILE A 25 -67.61 71.29 -73.31
N SER A 26 -66.75 70.66 -74.11
CA SER A 26 -67.13 69.73 -75.18
C SER A 26 -68.08 68.65 -74.67
N GLU A 27 -68.97 68.22 -75.54
CA GLU A 27 -70.02 67.25 -75.20
C GLU A 27 -69.42 65.96 -74.61
N ASP A 28 -68.24 65.55 -75.08
CA ASP A 28 -67.48 64.42 -74.55
C ASP A 28 -67.03 64.61 -73.09
N ALA A 29 -66.54 65.80 -72.73
CA ALA A 29 -66.11 66.11 -71.36
C ALA A 29 -67.31 66.20 -70.40
N LEU A 30 -68.45 66.74 -70.86
CA LEU A 30 -69.69 66.74 -70.10
C LEU A 30 -70.25 65.32 -69.90
N ASN A 31 -70.15 64.47 -70.92
CA ASN A 31 -70.59 63.08 -70.86
C ASN A 31 -69.68 62.24 -69.95
N ALA A 32 -68.37 62.43 -69.99
CA ALA A 32 -67.42 61.80 -69.08
C ALA A 32 -67.64 62.24 -67.63
N TYR A 33 -67.87 63.54 -67.38
CA TYR A 33 -68.20 64.05 -66.04
C TYR A 33 -69.50 63.44 -65.51
N LYS A 34 -70.58 63.42 -66.29
CA LYS A 34 -71.86 62.79 -65.91
C LYS A 34 -71.71 61.28 -65.67
N SER A 35 -70.92 60.59 -66.48
CA SER A 35 -70.64 59.15 -66.33
C SER A 35 -69.84 58.87 -65.05
N ASN A 36 -68.79 59.65 -64.78
CA ASN A 36 -68.00 59.54 -63.56
C ASN A 36 -68.80 59.92 -62.31
N GLN A 37 -69.66 60.95 -62.39
CA GLN A 37 -70.55 61.33 -61.31
C GLN A 37 -71.57 60.22 -61.00
N LYS A 38 -72.17 59.60 -62.02
CA LYS A 38 -73.01 58.40 -61.84
C LYS A 38 -72.25 57.23 -61.22
N THR A 39 -70.98 57.04 -61.60
CA THR A 39 -70.13 55.97 -61.05
C THR A 39 -69.77 56.24 -59.59
N ILE A 40 -69.42 57.48 -59.24
CA ILE A 40 -69.18 57.92 -57.87
C ILE A 40 -70.45 57.76 -57.03
N GLU A 41 -71.62 58.15 -57.55
CA GLU A 41 -72.92 57.97 -56.88
C GLU A 41 -73.26 56.48 -56.66
N LYS A 42 -72.89 55.60 -57.60
CA LYS A 42 -73.05 54.15 -57.43
C LYS A 42 -72.10 53.54 -56.39
N ILE A 43 -70.89 54.08 -56.23
CA ILE A 43 -69.87 53.53 -55.29
C ILE A 43 -70.06 54.08 -53.86
N LYS A 44 -70.61 55.29 -53.72
CA LYS A 44 -70.80 55.98 -52.43
C LYS A 44 -71.56 55.18 -51.37
N PRO A 45 -72.63 54.42 -51.68
CA PRO A 45 -73.31 53.55 -50.72
C PRO A 45 -72.39 52.45 -50.21
N THR A 46 -71.66 51.77 -51.10
CA THR A 46 -70.71 50.71 -50.74
C THR A 46 -69.58 51.23 -49.86
N LEU A 47 -69.00 52.40 -50.19
CA LEU A 47 -68.01 53.06 -49.33
C LEU A 47 -68.57 53.43 -47.96
N SER A 48 -69.85 53.80 -47.88
CA SER A 48 -70.52 54.12 -46.62
C SER A 48 -70.74 52.86 -45.77
N LEU A 49 -71.10 51.74 -46.40
CA LEU A 49 -71.22 50.43 -45.75
C LEU A 49 -69.86 49.95 -45.22
N ILE A 50 -68.81 49.98 -46.05
CA ILE A 50 -67.44 49.61 -45.65
C ILE A 50 -66.98 50.46 -44.46
N LYS A 51 -67.22 51.77 -44.47
CA LYS A 51 -66.87 52.64 -43.34
C LYS A 51 -67.64 52.30 -42.08
N ALA A 52 -68.94 52.04 -42.18
CA ALA A 52 -69.76 51.67 -41.03
C ALA A 52 -69.33 50.33 -40.44
N GLU A 53 -69.04 49.35 -41.29
CA GLU A 53 -68.58 48.02 -40.88
C GLU A 53 -67.16 48.06 -40.30
N HIS A 54 -66.27 48.88 -40.86
CA HIS A 54 -64.93 49.10 -40.31
C HIS A 54 -64.97 49.72 -38.91
N ILE A 55 -65.83 50.74 -38.69
CA ILE A 55 -66.01 51.36 -37.36
C ILE A 55 -66.56 50.32 -36.38
N LYS A 56 -67.58 49.55 -36.77
CA LYS A 56 -68.16 48.50 -35.93
C LYS A 56 -67.13 47.42 -35.56
N ASN A 57 -66.33 46.97 -36.52
CA ASN A 57 -65.28 45.99 -36.27
C ASN A 57 -64.16 46.56 -35.38
N MET A 58 -63.82 47.84 -35.54
CA MET A 58 -62.85 48.52 -34.68
C MET A 58 -63.33 48.59 -33.23
N GLU A 59 -64.61 48.90 -33.00
CA GLU A 59 -65.23 48.86 -31.67
C GLU A 59 -65.22 47.46 -31.04
N VAL A 60 -65.49 46.42 -31.86
CA VAL A 60 -65.41 45.02 -31.42
C VAL A 60 -63.97 44.65 -31.04
N CYS A 61 -62.97 45.00 -31.85
CA CYS A 61 -61.56 44.76 -31.54
C CYS A 61 -61.12 45.45 -30.25
N LEU A 62 -61.48 46.73 -30.05
CA LEU A 62 -61.18 47.46 -28.81
C LEU A 62 -61.83 46.80 -27.58
N SER A 63 -63.04 46.27 -27.73
CA SER A 63 -63.72 45.50 -26.68
C SER A 63 -62.99 44.19 -26.37
N TYR A 64 -62.50 43.48 -27.39
CA TYR A 64 -61.67 42.29 -27.21
C TYR A 64 -60.33 42.59 -26.55
N ASP A 65 -59.64 43.66 -26.95
CA ASP A 65 -58.37 44.09 -26.32
C ASP A 65 -58.57 44.40 -24.85
N LYS A 66 -59.69 45.04 -24.49
CA LYS A 66 -60.04 45.30 -23.09
C LYS A 66 -60.23 43.99 -22.32
N LYS A 67 -60.97 43.03 -22.87
CA LYS A 67 -61.17 41.70 -22.25
C LYS A 67 -59.87 40.93 -22.10
N LEU A 68 -58.98 40.99 -23.10
CA LEU A 68 -57.66 40.36 -23.04
C LEU A 68 -56.77 40.99 -21.97
N SER A 69 -56.82 42.32 -21.84
CA SER A 69 -56.10 43.05 -20.78
C SER A 69 -56.62 42.68 -19.39
N GLU A 70 -57.95 42.60 -19.21
CA GLU A 70 -58.56 42.14 -17.95
C GLU A 70 -58.17 40.71 -17.61
N ALA A 71 -58.22 39.79 -18.58
CA ALA A 71 -57.80 38.39 -18.40
C ALA A 71 -56.29 38.27 -18.08
N SER A 72 -55.45 39.06 -18.75
CA SER A 72 -54.01 39.12 -18.48
C SER A 72 -53.72 39.58 -17.05
N ASN A 73 -54.43 40.61 -16.57
CA ASN A 73 -54.29 41.08 -15.19
C ASN A 73 -54.73 40.02 -14.17
N GLN A 74 -55.81 39.29 -14.46
CA GLN A 74 -56.26 38.16 -13.62
C GLN A 74 -55.23 37.03 -13.60
N LEU A 75 -54.67 36.67 -14.76
CA LEU A 75 -53.62 35.66 -14.84
C LEU A 75 -52.37 36.05 -14.06
N ASN A 76 -51.89 37.30 -14.20
CA ASN A 76 -50.75 37.81 -13.44
C ASN A 76 -51.02 37.77 -11.93
N PHE A 77 -52.24 38.06 -11.49
CA PHE A 77 -52.64 37.93 -10.10
C PHE A 77 -52.60 36.47 -9.62
N ILE A 78 -53.15 35.55 -10.41
CA ILE A 78 -53.13 34.10 -10.11
C ILE A 78 -51.69 33.57 -10.06
N GLU A 79 -50.84 33.96 -10.99
CA GLU A 79 -49.46 33.52 -11.08
C GLU A 79 -48.64 33.99 -9.87
N LYS A 80 -48.84 35.25 -9.46
CA LYS A 80 -48.25 35.78 -8.21
C LYS A 80 -48.75 35.01 -6.98
N ARG A 81 -50.06 34.76 -6.88
CA ARG A 81 -50.67 33.99 -5.79
C ARG A 81 -50.11 32.57 -5.72
N ASN A 82 -49.93 31.91 -6.87
CA ASN A 82 -49.35 30.57 -6.95
C ASN A 82 -47.90 30.54 -6.47
N LYS A 83 -47.11 31.55 -6.83
CA LYS A 83 -45.72 31.68 -6.36
C LYS A 83 -45.65 31.86 -4.85
N ASP A 84 -46.52 32.71 -4.29
CA ASP A 84 -46.62 32.92 -2.85
C ASP A 84 -46.99 31.61 -2.12
N LEU A 85 -47.97 30.86 -2.64
CA LEU A 85 -48.38 29.56 -2.10
C LEU A 85 -47.27 28.50 -2.20
N GLN A 86 -46.51 28.44 -3.29
CA GLN A 86 -45.37 27.52 -3.41
C GLN A 86 -44.28 27.81 -2.38
N ASN A 87 -43.99 29.09 -2.14
CA ASN A 87 -43.04 29.49 -1.10
C ASN A 87 -43.55 29.09 0.29
N GLU A 88 -44.84 29.28 0.56
CA GLU A 88 -45.49 28.89 1.82
C GLU A 88 -45.45 27.38 2.05
N ILE A 89 -45.80 26.57 1.03
CA ILE A 89 -45.71 25.10 1.09
C ILE A 89 -44.28 24.66 1.38
N THR A 90 -43.29 25.26 0.71
CA THR A 90 -41.88 24.93 0.91
C THR A 90 -41.43 25.25 2.34
N PHE A 91 -41.84 26.41 2.87
CA PHE A 91 -41.56 26.79 4.25
C PHE A 91 -42.22 25.85 5.25
N LEU A 92 -43.53 25.58 5.10
CA LEU A 92 -44.27 24.69 5.99
C LEU A 92 -43.70 23.26 5.98
N THR A 93 -43.25 22.76 4.83
CA THR A 93 -42.60 21.46 4.72
C THR A 93 -41.27 21.42 5.51
N LYS A 94 -40.48 22.49 5.46
CA LYS A 94 -39.25 22.60 6.26
C LYS A 94 -39.56 22.63 7.76
N VAL A 95 -40.57 23.39 8.17
CA VAL A 95 -41.01 23.48 9.57
C VAL A 95 -41.51 22.12 10.05
N PHE A 96 -42.35 21.43 9.27
CA PHE A 96 -42.84 20.09 9.59
C PHE A 96 -41.70 19.08 9.78
N ASN A 97 -40.73 19.07 8.87
CA ASN A 97 -39.57 18.18 8.99
C ASN A 97 -38.71 18.50 10.24
N ALA A 98 -38.55 19.77 10.58
CA ALA A 98 -37.84 20.18 11.78
C ALA A 98 -38.60 19.78 13.06
N LEU A 99 -39.93 19.95 13.07
CA LEU A 99 -40.79 19.53 14.19
C LEU A 99 -40.79 18.01 14.34
N ARG A 100 -40.89 17.25 13.25
CA ARG A 100 -40.83 15.78 13.27
C ARG A 100 -39.52 15.29 13.91
N LYS A 101 -38.38 15.87 13.53
CA LYS A 101 -37.07 15.55 14.15
C LYS A 101 -37.02 15.94 15.63
N LEU A 102 -37.61 17.08 15.99
CA LEU A 102 -37.72 17.52 17.37
C LEU A 102 -38.54 16.55 18.23
N THR A 103 -39.68 16.08 17.70
CA THR A 103 -40.54 15.10 18.38
C THR A 103 -39.79 13.80 18.64
N VAL A 104 -39.08 13.27 17.65
CA VAL A 104 -38.24 12.06 17.82
C VAL A 104 -37.18 12.26 18.92
N ASN A 105 -36.52 13.43 18.94
CA ASN A 105 -35.53 13.76 19.99
C ASN A 105 -36.14 13.87 21.39
N LEU A 106 -37.42 14.26 21.51
CA LEU A 106 -38.13 14.38 22.79
C LEU A 106 -38.76 13.05 23.24
N GLU A 107 -39.15 12.19 22.30
CA GLU A 107 -39.82 10.90 22.54
C GLU A 107 -38.87 9.73 22.84
N MET A 108 -37.54 9.93 22.88
CA MET A 108 -36.62 8.85 23.25
C MET A 108 -37.02 8.24 24.61
N GLN A 109 -37.54 7.02 24.53
CA GLN A 109 -38.09 6.29 25.66
C GLN A 109 -36.96 5.81 26.58
N SER A 110 -37.22 5.78 27.89
CA SER A 110 -36.29 5.26 28.90
C SER A 110 -35.88 3.81 28.65
N GLU A 111 -36.75 3.04 28.01
CA GLU A 111 -36.54 1.62 27.68
C GLU A 111 -35.29 1.39 26.81
N TYR A 112 -34.93 2.34 25.94
CA TYR A 112 -33.70 2.26 25.15
C TYR A 112 -32.43 2.42 26.01
N PHE A 113 -32.53 3.10 27.15
CA PHE A 113 -31.44 3.30 28.09
C PHE A 113 -31.24 2.09 29.01
N GLU A 114 -32.33 1.42 29.38
CA GLU A 114 -32.30 0.22 30.24
C GLU A 114 -31.51 -0.92 29.63
N VAL A 115 -31.53 -1.06 28.29
CA VAL A 115 -30.77 -2.09 27.57
C VAL A 115 -29.25 -1.95 27.79
N PHE A 116 -28.74 -0.73 27.92
CA PHE A 116 -27.31 -0.45 28.16
C PHE A 116 -26.88 -0.74 29.60
N HIS A 117 -27.82 -0.93 30.53
CA HIS A 117 -27.54 -1.33 31.90
C HIS A 117 -27.44 -2.85 32.06
N SER A 118 -27.79 -3.64 31.04
CA SER A 118 -27.64 -5.08 31.06
C SER A 118 -26.17 -5.49 31.24
N GLU A 119 -25.93 -6.54 32.03
CA GLU A 119 -24.57 -7.06 32.29
C GLU A 119 -24.26 -8.30 31.45
N ASN A 120 -25.26 -8.88 30.78
CA ASN A 120 -25.11 -10.09 29.99
C ASN A 120 -24.92 -9.79 28.50
N PHE A 121 -23.69 -9.48 28.11
CA PHE A 121 -23.30 -9.24 26.71
C PHE A 121 -23.04 -10.53 25.90
N SER A 122 -23.46 -11.69 26.42
CA SER A 122 -23.29 -13.00 25.74
C SER A 122 -24.54 -13.44 24.97
N SER A 123 -25.70 -12.84 25.22
CA SER A 123 -26.94 -13.18 24.52
C SER A 123 -27.08 -12.37 23.24
N LEU A 124 -27.24 -13.06 22.10
CA LEU A 124 -27.52 -12.43 20.80
C LEU A 124 -28.78 -11.55 20.83
N GLU A 125 -29.79 -11.91 21.64
CA GLU A 125 -30.99 -11.10 21.79
C GLU A 125 -30.70 -9.76 22.48
N ILE A 126 -29.82 -9.76 23.49
CA ILE A 126 -29.41 -8.53 24.19
C ILE A 126 -28.55 -7.68 23.25
N ILE A 127 -27.65 -8.29 22.49
CA ILE A 127 -26.82 -7.60 21.51
C ILE A 127 -27.69 -6.95 20.43
N SER A 128 -28.67 -7.65 19.87
CA SER A 128 -29.60 -7.08 18.89
C SER A 128 -30.41 -5.90 19.43
N LYS A 129 -30.80 -5.94 20.71
CA LYS A 129 -31.45 -4.80 21.38
C LYS A 129 -30.49 -3.62 21.57
N ILE A 130 -29.22 -3.89 21.94
CA ILE A 130 -28.17 -2.86 22.04
C ILE A 130 -27.94 -2.21 20.67
N GLU A 131 -27.82 -3.00 19.61
CA GLU A 131 -27.63 -2.51 18.24
C GLU A 131 -28.79 -1.63 17.79
N SER A 132 -30.02 -2.07 18.06
CA SER A 132 -31.23 -1.30 17.77
C SER A 132 -31.19 0.04 18.53
N ALA A 133 -30.89 0.01 19.84
CA ALA A 133 -30.77 1.22 20.65
C ALA A 133 -29.65 2.15 20.14
N LEU A 134 -28.50 1.62 19.73
CA LEU A 134 -27.41 2.42 19.14
C LEU A 134 -27.83 3.04 17.80
N SER A 135 -28.59 2.33 16.95
CA SER A 135 -29.08 2.89 15.69
C SER A 135 -30.04 4.07 15.93
N TYR A 136 -30.96 3.95 16.89
CA TYR A 136 -31.84 5.05 17.30
C TYR A 136 -31.06 6.24 17.85
N LEU A 137 -30.01 5.99 18.65
CA LEU A 137 -29.15 7.05 19.16
C LEU A 137 -28.31 7.73 18.06
N SER A 138 -28.03 7.04 16.95
CA SER A 138 -27.33 7.64 15.81
C SER A 138 -28.20 8.64 15.03
N GLU A 139 -29.54 8.47 15.09
CA GLU A 139 -30.49 9.40 14.48
C GLU A 139 -30.73 10.67 15.33
N PHE A 140 -30.25 10.68 16.58
CA PHE A 140 -30.37 11.83 17.47
C PHE A 140 -29.60 13.04 16.92
N ASN A 141 -30.35 14.04 16.47
CA ASN A 141 -29.77 15.21 15.83
C ASN A 141 -29.53 16.32 16.85
N SER A 142 -28.26 16.54 17.21
CA SER A 142 -27.87 17.49 18.25
C SER A 142 -27.77 18.95 17.80
N VAL A 143 -28.33 19.31 16.63
CA VAL A 143 -28.27 20.69 16.10
C VAL A 143 -29.20 21.66 16.85
N TYR A 144 -30.15 21.14 17.63
CA TYR A 144 -31.11 21.96 18.36
C TYR A 144 -30.54 22.42 19.71
N ASN A 145 -30.36 23.74 19.88
CA ASN A 145 -29.99 24.39 21.15
C ASN A 145 -31.23 24.58 22.04
N ILE A 146 -31.85 23.47 22.45
CA ILE A 146 -32.98 23.47 23.39
C ILE A 146 -32.52 22.75 24.65
N ARG A 147 -32.73 23.39 25.80
CA ARG A 147 -32.25 22.89 27.10
C ARG A 147 -32.58 21.41 27.36
N VAL A 148 -33.81 20.98 27.05
CA VAL A 148 -34.23 19.58 27.22
C VAL A 148 -33.41 18.63 26.32
N ILE A 149 -33.08 19.05 25.10
CA ILE A 149 -32.28 18.27 24.16
C ILE A 149 -30.81 18.21 24.62
N GLU A 150 -30.29 19.30 25.18
CA GLU A 150 -28.94 19.34 25.78
C GLU A 150 -28.84 18.42 27.01
N GLU A 151 -29.81 18.49 27.93
CA GLU A 151 -29.88 17.61 29.10
C GLU A 151 -29.96 16.13 28.68
N ARG A 152 -30.78 15.81 27.66
CA ARG A 152 -30.85 14.45 27.09
C ARG A 152 -29.54 14.02 26.43
N LYS A 153 -28.85 14.92 25.73
CA LYS A 153 -27.55 14.63 25.12
C LYS A 153 -26.52 14.27 26.18
N GLU A 154 -26.50 15.00 27.30
CA GLU A 154 -25.63 14.67 28.43
C GLU A 154 -25.96 13.32 29.06
N GLU A 155 -27.25 13.03 29.24
CA GLU A 155 -27.73 11.74 29.75
C GLU A 155 -27.33 10.57 28.84
N ILE A 156 -27.51 10.70 27.54
CA ILE A 156 -27.04 9.74 26.52
C ILE A 156 -25.53 9.55 26.62
N SER A 157 -24.77 10.64 26.64
CA SER A 157 -23.31 10.59 26.70
C SER A 157 -22.82 9.89 27.97
N LYS A 158 -23.42 10.18 29.13
CA LYS A 158 -23.11 9.52 30.41
C LYS A 158 -23.42 8.03 30.35
N THR A 159 -24.60 7.66 29.85
CA THR A 159 -25.04 6.25 29.76
C THR A 159 -24.14 5.46 28.82
N LEU A 160 -23.82 6.00 27.65
CA LEU A 160 -22.93 5.37 26.68
C LEU A 160 -21.49 5.22 27.22
N LYS A 161 -20.96 6.22 27.94
CA LYS A 161 -19.65 6.09 28.60
C LYS A 161 -19.62 4.95 29.62
N ILE A 162 -20.67 4.82 30.43
CA ILE A 162 -20.79 3.72 31.41
C ILE A 162 -20.89 2.38 30.69
N PHE A 163 -21.72 2.29 29.64
CA PHE A 163 -21.87 1.11 28.81
C PHE A 163 -20.53 0.68 28.21
N TYR A 164 -19.82 1.58 27.52
CA TYR A 164 -18.54 1.24 26.89
C TYR A 164 -17.49 0.82 27.91
N LYS A 165 -17.48 1.40 29.11
CA LYS A 165 -16.59 0.96 30.20
C LYS A 165 -16.91 -0.47 30.68
N LYS A 166 -18.19 -0.81 30.81
CA LYS A 166 -18.60 -2.19 31.14
C LYS A 166 -18.27 -3.14 29.99
N PHE A 167 -18.55 -2.73 28.76
CA PHE A 167 -18.33 -3.52 27.55
C PHE A 167 -16.84 -3.78 27.30
N THR A 168 -15.95 -2.80 27.48
CA THR A 168 -14.50 -3.02 27.35
C THR A 168 -13.99 -4.04 28.36
N THR A 169 -14.50 -4.00 29.59
CA THR A 169 -14.15 -4.98 30.64
C THR A 169 -14.62 -6.38 30.24
N PHE A 170 -15.88 -6.52 29.82
CA PHE A 170 -16.43 -7.78 29.32
C PHE A 170 -15.65 -8.32 28.11
N PHE A 171 -15.36 -7.46 27.13
CA PHE A 171 -14.65 -7.83 25.91
C PHE A 171 -13.23 -8.32 26.21
N ASN A 172 -12.54 -7.66 27.14
CA ASN A 172 -11.24 -8.10 27.63
C ASN A 172 -11.31 -9.47 28.32
N GLU A 173 -12.31 -9.70 29.18
CA GLU A 173 -12.52 -11.00 29.85
C GLU A 173 -12.93 -12.12 28.88
N LYS A 174 -13.67 -11.78 27.82
CA LYS A 174 -14.10 -12.73 26.81
C LYS A 174 -12.90 -13.17 25.95
N LEU A 175 -12.07 -12.23 25.50
CA LEU A 175 -10.87 -12.54 24.72
C LEU A 175 -9.77 -13.19 25.56
N SER A 176 -9.63 -12.85 26.85
CA SER A 176 -8.60 -13.46 27.71
C SER A 176 -8.81 -14.95 27.98
N LYS A 177 -10.04 -15.45 27.82
CA LYS A 177 -10.36 -16.88 27.90
C LYS A 177 -9.94 -17.66 26.65
N ILE A 178 -9.59 -16.96 25.57
CA ILE A 178 -9.16 -17.59 24.33
C ILE A 178 -7.66 -17.89 24.44
N GLU A 179 -7.34 -19.15 24.69
CA GLU A 179 -5.97 -19.63 24.67
C GLU A 179 -5.58 -20.19 23.30
N SER A 180 -4.29 -20.11 22.96
CA SER A 180 -3.75 -20.82 21.80
C SER A 180 -4.01 -22.32 21.93
N THR A 181 -4.67 -22.87 20.91
CA THR A 181 -4.90 -24.32 20.76
C THR A 181 -3.80 -25.00 19.94
N SER A 182 -2.77 -24.23 19.53
CA SER A 182 -1.69 -24.75 18.70
C SER A 182 -0.78 -25.70 19.46
N ARG A 183 -0.57 -26.88 18.88
CA ARG A 183 0.44 -27.86 19.32
C ARG A 183 1.76 -27.74 18.54
N GLY A 184 2.01 -26.57 17.93
CA GLY A 184 3.17 -26.30 17.10
C GLY A 184 2.86 -26.08 15.62
N GLU A 185 1.64 -25.70 15.27
CA GLU A 185 1.22 -25.27 13.93
C GLU A 185 0.80 -23.79 13.98
N LEU A 186 1.13 -23.01 12.95
CA LEU A 186 0.59 -21.66 12.79
C LEU A 186 -0.86 -21.75 12.31
N LYS A 187 -1.81 -21.16 13.06
CA LYS A 187 -3.24 -21.23 12.72
C LYS A 187 -3.84 -19.85 12.49
N ILE A 188 -4.82 -19.81 11.58
CA ILE A 188 -5.71 -18.65 11.41
C ILE A 188 -6.82 -18.78 12.45
N HIS A 189 -7.01 -17.76 13.29
CA HIS A 189 -7.95 -17.80 14.40
C HIS A 189 -9.38 -17.41 13.99
N THR A 190 -10.01 -18.22 13.13
CA THR A 190 -11.38 -17.98 12.67
C THR A 190 -12.40 -17.86 13.81
N PHE A 191 -12.19 -18.58 14.93
CA PHE A 191 -13.03 -18.45 16.12
C PHE A 191 -12.96 -17.05 16.76
N ILE A 192 -11.79 -16.42 16.80
CA ILE A 192 -11.65 -15.02 17.28
C ILE A 192 -12.42 -14.10 16.33
N TYR A 193 -12.32 -14.33 15.03
CA TYR A 193 -13.04 -13.55 14.03
C TYR A 193 -14.55 -13.66 14.20
N GLU A 194 -15.06 -14.88 14.44
CA GLU A 194 -16.48 -15.12 14.69
C GLU A 194 -16.96 -14.42 15.98
N GLU A 195 -16.21 -14.51 17.07
CA GLU A 195 -16.55 -13.85 18.34
C GLU A 195 -16.52 -12.32 18.23
N VAL A 196 -15.54 -11.75 17.52
CA VAL A 196 -15.45 -10.30 17.32
C VAL A 196 -16.53 -9.79 16.37
N LYS A 197 -16.87 -10.56 15.34
CA LYS A 197 -17.90 -10.20 14.34
C LYS A 197 -19.28 -10.02 14.96
N ILE A 198 -19.61 -10.75 16.03
CA ILE A 198 -20.86 -10.58 16.77
C ILE A 198 -21.03 -9.14 17.27
N TYR A 199 -19.93 -8.45 17.55
CA TYR A 199 -19.93 -7.09 18.11
C TYR A 199 -19.65 -6.00 17.05
N GLU A 200 -19.66 -6.34 15.76
CA GLU A 200 -19.29 -5.45 14.66
C GLU A 200 -20.00 -4.08 14.77
N ASN A 201 -21.32 -4.05 14.90
CA ASN A 201 -22.09 -2.81 14.96
C ASN A 201 -21.74 -1.93 16.18
N ILE A 202 -21.34 -2.53 17.30
CA ILE A 202 -20.89 -1.81 18.50
C ILE A 202 -19.55 -1.12 18.22
N PHE A 203 -18.62 -1.81 17.54
CA PHE A 203 -17.35 -1.22 17.08
C PHE A 203 -17.60 -0.07 16.09
N GLN A 204 -18.50 -0.26 15.12
CA GLN A 204 -18.83 0.75 14.12
C GLN A 204 -19.36 2.03 14.79
N PHE A 205 -20.29 1.91 15.74
CA PHE A 205 -20.83 3.06 16.46
C PHE A 205 -19.75 3.78 17.27
N ALA A 206 -18.90 3.04 17.99
CA ALA A 206 -17.80 3.61 18.77
C ALA A 206 -16.82 4.40 17.89
N SER A 207 -16.52 3.89 16.69
CA SER A 207 -15.59 4.53 15.75
C SER A 207 -16.04 5.94 15.34
N VAL A 208 -17.34 6.18 15.24
CA VAL A 208 -17.92 7.47 14.79
C VAL A 208 -18.07 8.42 15.98
N ASN A 209 -18.61 7.92 17.10
CA ASN A 209 -19.14 8.74 18.18
C ASN A 209 -18.27 8.75 19.46
N PHE A 210 -17.43 7.73 19.69
CA PHE A 210 -16.65 7.53 20.92
C PHE A 210 -15.24 7.01 20.63
N THR A 211 -14.38 7.88 20.08
CA THR A 211 -13.03 7.53 19.63
C THR A 211 -12.15 6.92 20.72
N GLU A 212 -12.20 7.42 21.95
CA GLU A 212 -11.39 6.88 23.06
C GLU A 212 -11.77 5.43 23.41
N SER A 213 -13.07 5.13 23.49
CA SER A 213 -13.56 3.76 23.74
C SER A 213 -13.24 2.82 22.57
N PHE A 214 -13.32 3.33 21.33
CA PHE A 214 -12.92 2.58 20.14
C PHE A 214 -11.43 2.20 20.16
N ILE A 215 -10.55 3.15 20.53
CA ILE A 215 -9.11 2.89 20.69
C ILE A 215 -8.86 1.81 21.74
N GLN A 216 -9.56 1.85 22.87
CA GLN A 216 -9.44 0.82 23.91
C GLN A 216 -9.86 -0.57 23.41
N LEU A 217 -10.99 -0.68 22.72
CA LEU A 217 -11.47 -1.96 22.17
C LEU A 217 -10.49 -2.56 21.16
N ILE A 218 -9.95 -1.72 20.27
CA ILE A 218 -8.97 -2.14 19.27
C ILE A 218 -7.63 -2.51 19.91
N SER A 219 -7.19 -1.78 20.95
CA SER A 219 -5.99 -2.14 21.70
C SER A 219 -6.14 -3.51 22.38
N ILE A 220 -7.31 -3.78 22.98
CA ILE A 220 -7.60 -5.09 23.58
C ILE A 220 -7.53 -6.20 22.52
N TYR A 221 -8.13 -5.98 21.34
CA TYR A 221 -8.03 -6.93 20.23
C TYR A 221 -6.58 -7.17 19.79
N LYS A 222 -5.79 -6.09 19.63
CA LYS A 222 -4.38 -6.15 19.25
C LYS A 222 -3.56 -6.94 20.27
N ASP A 223 -3.64 -6.57 21.54
CA ASP A 223 -2.83 -7.15 22.61
C ASP A 223 -3.07 -8.65 22.78
N HIS A 224 -4.33 -9.10 22.66
CA HIS A 224 -4.66 -10.53 22.76
C HIS A 224 -4.19 -11.30 21.53
N ASN A 225 -4.40 -10.78 20.31
CA ASN A 225 -3.90 -11.46 19.12
C ASN A 225 -2.37 -11.52 19.09
N THR A 226 -1.67 -10.44 19.45
CA THR A 226 -0.20 -10.44 19.57
C THR A 226 0.27 -11.52 20.55
N LYS A 227 -0.37 -11.67 21.71
CA LYS A 227 -0.03 -12.71 22.69
C LYS A 227 -0.26 -14.12 22.17
N ILE A 228 -1.40 -14.35 21.50
CA ILE A 228 -1.74 -15.66 20.94
C ILE A 228 -0.73 -16.01 19.85
N TYR A 229 -0.55 -15.14 18.86
CA TYR A 229 0.41 -15.36 17.78
C TYR A 229 1.81 -15.60 18.35
N LYS A 230 2.30 -14.77 19.27
CA LYS A 230 3.61 -14.98 19.89
C LYS A 230 3.77 -16.39 20.47
N LYS A 231 2.78 -16.89 21.21
CA LYS A 231 2.79 -18.26 21.77
C LYS A 231 2.75 -19.35 20.68
N GLU A 232 2.03 -19.12 19.58
CA GLU A 232 1.98 -20.06 18.45
C GLU A 232 3.32 -20.11 17.71
N PHE A 233 3.90 -18.96 17.42
CA PHE A 233 5.22 -18.82 16.81
C PHE A 233 6.29 -19.46 17.70
N GLU A 234 6.23 -19.26 19.02
CA GLU A 234 7.09 -19.94 20.00
C GLU A 234 7.00 -21.47 19.88
N ASN A 235 5.79 -22.02 19.83
CA ASN A 235 5.58 -23.45 19.74
C ASN A 235 6.02 -24.01 18.38
N HIS A 236 5.73 -23.31 17.29
CA HIS A 236 6.11 -23.72 15.94
C HIS A 236 7.63 -23.71 15.76
N LEU A 237 8.31 -22.65 16.23
CA LEU A 237 9.76 -22.59 16.23
C LEU A 237 10.37 -23.73 17.06
N LYS A 238 9.83 -24.07 18.23
CA LYS A 238 10.29 -25.24 19.01
C LYS A 238 10.19 -26.56 18.25
N VAL A 239 9.12 -26.75 17.47
CA VAL A 239 8.98 -27.94 16.61
C VAL A 239 10.04 -27.93 15.52
N ILE A 240 10.21 -26.80 14.85
CA ILE A 240 11.24 -26.59 13.84
C ILE A 240 12.62 -26.94 14.43
N TYR A 241 12.97 -26.39 15.59
CA TYR A 241 14.19 -26.69 16.35
C TYR A 241 14.43 -28.18 16.60
N LYS A 242 13.38 -28.90 16.98
CA LYS A 242 13.47 -30.34 17.25
C LYS A 242 13.79 -31.10 15.96
N VAL A 243 13.14 -30.74 14.86
CA VAL A 243 13.41 -31.33 13.53
C VAL A 243 14.84 -31.03 13.09
N PHE A 244 15.34 -29.83 13.34
CA PHE A 244 16.73 -29.44 13.08
C PHE A 244 17.74 -30.33 13.81
N GLN A 245 17.51 -30.58 15.10
CA GLN A 245 18.39 -31.44 15.91
C GLN A 245 18.37 -32.90 15.44
N GLU A 246 17.21 -33.42 15.03
CA GLU A 246 17.05 -34.82 14.64
C GLU A 246 17.54 -35.12 13.22
N LYS A 247 17.38 -34.19 12.26
CA LYS A 247 17.65 -34.43 10.82
C LYS A 247 18.96 -33.84 10.28
N LYS A 248 19.88 -33.38 11.15
CA LYS A 248 21.20 -32.83 10.78
C LYS A 248 21.15 -31.88 9.57
N GLY A 249 20.19 -30.96 9.53
CA GLY A 249 20.13 -29.94 8.49
C GLY A 249 19.66 -30.39 7.09
N GLN A 250 19.10 -31.60 6.92
CA GLN A 250 18.44 -31.95 5.66
C GLN A 250 17.03 -31.31 5.60
N ARG A 251 16.75 -30.53 4.54
CA ARG A 251 15.46 -29.83 4.24
C ARG A 251 15.14 -28.58 5.08
N VAL A 252 16.16 -27.94 5.64
CA VAL A 252 16.08 -26.68 6.39
C VAL A 252 15.35 -25.58 5.62
N LYS A 253 15.76 -25.38 4.37
CA LYS A 253 15.16 -24.38 3.49
C LYS A 253 13.67 -24.63 3.25
N GLU A 254 13.28 -25.87 2.94
CA GLU A 254 11.87 -26.23 2.71
C GLU A 254 10.99 -25.96 3.95
N ILE A 255 11.52 -26.22 5.16
CA ILE A 255 10.80 -25.96 6.41
C ILE A 255 10.59 -24.46 6.62
N PHE A 256 11.62 -23.65 6.37
CA PHE A 256 11.53 -22.21 6.47
C PHE A 256 10.61 -21.62 5.39
N ASP A 257 10.66 -22.12 4.16
CA ASP A 257 9.75 -21.69 3.08
C ASP A 257 8.28 -21.92 3.48
N ILE A 258 7.93 -23.11 4.00
CA ILE A 258 6.59 -23.42 4.51
C ILE A 258 6.20 -22.52 5.68
N PHE A 259 7.15 -22.25 6.57
CA PHE A 259 6.93 -21.37 7.72
C PHE A 259 6.59 -19.95 7.27
N TYR A 260 7.35 -19.39 6.32
CA TYR A 260 7.12 -18.06 5.78
C TYR A 260 5.81 -17.98 5.01
N GLU A 261 5.46 -19.00 4.23
CA GLU A 261 4.14 -19.11 3.57
C GLU A 261 3.00 -19.07 4.59
N SER A 262 3.11 -19.86 5.65
CA SER A 262 2.10 -19.93 6.71
C SER A 262 1.96 -18.59 7.44
N PHE A 263 3.08 -17.92 7.71
CA PHE A 263 3.09 -16.60 8.33
C PHE A 263 2.42 -15.55 7.44
N PHE A 264 2.74 -15.54 6.14
CA PHE A 264 2.11 -14.64 5.19
C PHE A 264 0.59 -14.85 5.13
N LEU A 265 0.11 -16.09 5.12
CA LEU A 265 -1.32 -16.39 5.11
C LEU A 265 -2.04 -15.85 6.35
N ILE A 266 -1.39 -15.88 7.51
CA ILE A 266 -1.91 -15.28 8.75
C ILE A 266 -2.03 -13.76 8.60
N ILE A 267 -0.97 -13.08 8.12
CA ILE A 267 -0.99 -11.63 7.90
C ILE A 267 -2.11 -11.26 6.94
N LYS A 268 -2.24 -12.01 5.84
CA LYS A 268 -3.30 -11.80 4.84
C LYS A 268 -4.69 -11.98 5.45
N ALA A 269 -4.89 -13.00 6.29
CA ALA A 269 -6.16 -13.22 6.96
C ALA A 269 -6.51 -12.07 7.92
N GLU A 270 -5.54 -11.60 8.72
CA GLU A 270 -5.72 -10.46 9.61
C GLU A 270 -6.08 -9.19 8.85
N VAL A 271 -5.30 -8.83 7.81
CA VAL A 271 -5.58 -7.66 6.96
C VAL A 271 -6.98 -7.75 6.38
N HIS A 272 -7.39 -8.92 5.89
CA HIS A 272 -8.71 -9.11 5.29
C HIS A 272 -9.85 -8.98 6.31
N PHE A 273 -9.71 -9.60 7.48
CA PHE A 273 -10.70 -9.54 8.55
C PHE A 273 -10.85 -8.10 9.05
N CYS A 274 -9.73 -7.46 9.37
CA CYS A 274 -9.64 -6.09 9.81
C CYS A 274 -10.33 -5.13 8.84
N LYS A 275 -10.00 -5.22 7.55
CA LYS A 275 -10.56 -4.37 6.49
C LYS A 275 -12.07 -4.51 6.32
N LYS A 276 -12.61 -5.72 6.51
CA LYS A 276 -14.03 -6.01 6.29
C LYS A 276 -14.93 -5.75 7.49
N HIS A 277 -14.46 -6.01 8.71
CA HIS A 277 -15.34 -6.09 9.89
C HIS A 277 -15.05 -5.02 10.96
N VAL A 278 -13.87 -4.42 10.97
CA VAL A 278 -13.47 -3.49 12.07
C VAL A 278 -13.42 -2.02 11.60
N LEU A 279 -13.96 -1.73 10.39
CA LEU A 279 -14.07 -0.38 9.78
C LEU A 279 -12.89 0.56 10.09
N PHE A 280 -11.74 0.27 9.49
CA PHE A 280 -10.55 1.12 9.54
C PHE A 280 -10.60 2.33 8.59
N SER A 281 -11.72 3.04 8.53
CA SER A 281 -11.73 4.35 7.83
C SER A 281 -10.89 5.40 8.57
N LYS A 282 -10.60 5.17 9.86
CA LYS A 282 -9.90 6.11 10.76
C LYS A 282 -8.55 5.63 11.31
N VAL A 283 -8.13 4.39 11.06
CA VAL A 283 -6.83 3.87 11.53
C VAL A 283 -6.05 3.37 10.32
N ASN A 284 -4.75 3.60 10.33
CA ASN A 284 -3.86 3.06 9.32
C ASN A 284 -3.76 1.52 9.49
N LEU A 285 -4.39 0.78 8.58
CA LEU A 285 -4.43 -0.68 8.61
C LEU A 285 -3.01 -1.29 8.57
N HIS A 286 -2.12 -0.70 7.77
CA HIS A 286 -0.74 -1.14 7.65
C HIS A 286 -0.01 -1.05 9.00
N GLU A 287 -0.10 0.11 9.66
CA GLU A 287 0.55 0.35 10.96
C GLU A 287 -0.04 -0.57 12.04
N PHE A 288 -1.36 -0.70 12.09
CA PHE A 288 -2.04 -1.52 13.10
C PHE A 288 -1.64 -3.00 13.04
N VAL A 289 -1.67 -3.60 11.85
CA VAL A 289 -1.33 -5.01 11.67
C VAL A 289 0.18 -5.22 11.77
N SER A 290 0.99 -4.29 11.24
CA SER A 290 2.45 -4.36 11.36
C SER A 290 2.89 -4.38 12.82
N ASP A 291 2.32 -3.52 13.66
CA ASP A 291 2.63 -3.50 15.09
C ASP A 291 2.25 -4.81 15.79
N MET A 292 1.13 -5.43 15.41
CA MET A 292 0.69 -6.71 16.00
C MET A 292 1.75 -7.80 15.82
N PHE A 293 2.41 -7.80 14.66
CA PHE A 293 3.46 -8.76 14.32
C PHE A 293 4.87 -8.27 14.67
N TYR A 294 5.08 -7.00 15.01
CA TYR A 294 6.40 -6.47 15.34
C TYR A 294 7.08 -7.25 16.48
N ASP A 295 6.36 -7.44 17.59
CA ASP A 295 6.85 -8.20 18.74
C ASP A 295 7.09 -9.69 18.42
N VAL A 296 6.33 -10.23 17.46
CA VAL A 296 6.48 -11.60 16.99
C VAL A 296 7.77 -11.75 16.18
N ILE A 297 8.11 -10.76 15.36
CA ILE A 297 9.35 -10.72 14.58
C ILE A 297 10.56 -10.63 15.48
N ASP A 298 10.53 -9.75 16.48
CA ASP A 298 11.64 -9.59 17.43
C ASP A 298 11.94 -10.90 18.14
N TYR A 299 10.88 -11.61 18.53
CA TYR A 299 11.00 -12.95 19.10
C TYR A 299 11.57 -13.97 18.11
N LEU A 300 11.13 -13.91 16.86
CA LEU A 300 11.63 -14.77 15.80
C LEU A 300 13.13 -14.57 15.59
N ILE A 301 13.58 -13.32 15.47
CA ILE A 301 15.00 -12.97 15.33
C ILE A 301 15.81 -13.47 16.52
N TYR A 302 15.32 -13.25 17.75
CA TYR A 302 15.97 -13.78 18.96
C TYR A 302 16.10 -15.30 18.90
N SER A 303 15.05 -15.98 18.45
CA SER A 303 15.07 -17.42 18.28
C SER A 303 16.06 -17.81 17.19
N LEU A 304 16.14 -17.14 16.05
CA LEU A 304 17.10 -17.46 15.01
C LEU A 304 18.57 -17.39 15.47
N ASN A 305 18.90 -16.50 16.42
CA ASN A 305 20.25 -16.43 16.99
C ASN A 305 20.70 -17.77 17.62
N ASN A 306 19.79 -18.45 18.34
CA ASN A 306 20.10 -19.73 18.98
C ASN A 306 20.18 -20.88 17.95
N LEU A 307 19.55 -20.76 16.77
CA LEU A 307 19.75 -21.69 15.65
C LEU A 307 21.11 -21.46 14.99
N PHE A 308 21.49 -20.20 14.82
CA PHE A 308 22.72 -19.80 14.16
C PHE A 308 23.95 -20.42 14.85
N GLU A 309 23.99 -20.43 16.18
CA GLU A 309 25.08 -21.06 16.95
C GLU A 309 25.26 -22.56 16.66
N LYS A 310 24.21 -23.24 16.16
CA LYS A 310 24.23 -24.69 15.90
C LYS A 310 24.43 -25.03 14.42
N LEU A 311 23.82 -24.26 13.52
CA LEU A 311 23.79 -24.52 12.07
C LEU A 311 23.83 -23.19 11.28
N PRO A 312 24.98 -22.52 11.23
CA PRO A 312 25.09 -21.17 10.68
C PRO A 312 24.87 -21.12 9.16
N VAL A 313 25.45 -22.07 8.41
CA VAL A 313 25.40 -22.11 6.94
C VAL A 313 23.98 -22.42 6.45
N GLU A 314 23.36 -23.47 6.99
CA GLU A 314 22.01 -23.88 6.60
C GLU A 314 20.97 -22.80 6.95
N LEU A 315 21.20 -22.06 8.05
CA LEU A 315 20.33 -20.94 8.42
C LEU A 315 20.48 -19.78 7.44
N ILE A 316 21.71 -19.32 7.14
CA ILE A 316 21.96 -18.24 6.18
C ILE A 316 21.28 -18.55 4.83
N ASP A 317 21.41 -19.79 4.35
CA ASP A 317 20.80 -20.21 3.08
C ASP A 317 19.27 -20.23 3.11
N SER A 318 18.66 -20.54 4.27
CA SER A 318 17.21 -20.57 4.46
C SER A 318 16.57 -19.20 4.69
N LEU A 319 17.36 -18.22 5.11
CA LEU A 319 16.91 -16.83 5.25
C LEU A 319 16.89 -16.08 3.91
N GLU A 320 17.41 -16.68 2.85
CA GLU A 320 17.24 -16.17 1.49
C GLU A 320 15.83 -16.46 0.99
N MET A 321 14.93 -15.52 1.26
CA MET A 321 13.52 -15.61 0.89
C MET A 321 13.37 -15.41 -0.63
N ASN A 322 12.91 -16.44 -1.33
CA ASN A 322 12.56 -16.33 -2.74
C ASN A 322 11.16 -15.71 -2.89
N TYR A 323 11.10 -14.54 -3.51
CA TYR A 323 9.87 -13.79 -3.78
C TYR A 323 9.07 -14.40 -4.94
N SER A 324 8.44 -15.56 -4.76
CA SER A 324 7.62 -16.20 -5.80
C SER A 324 6.11 -16.12 -5.56
N PHE A 325 5.62 -15.18 -4.78
CA PHE A 325 4.17 -14.98 -4.61
C PHE A 325 3.71 -13.76 -5.38
N ASP A 326 2.62 -13.88 -6.13
CA ASP A 326 1.97 -12.75 -6.78
C ASP A 326 1.23 -11.92 -5.72
N PHE A 327 1.76 -10.74 -5.42
CA PHE A 327 1.28 -9.89 -4.32
C PHE A 327 0.47 -8.69 -4.84
N VAL A 328 -0.68 -8.42 -4.23
CA VAL A 328 -1.53 -7.24 -4.48
C VAL A 328 -1.96 -6.65 -3.13
N GLY A 329 -1.90 -5.33 -2.93
CA GLY A 329 -2.51 -4.66 -1.74
C GLY A 329 -1.59 -4.30 -0.56
N GLU A 330 -2.21 -3.91 0.56
CA GLU A 330 -1.58 -3.42 1.80
C GLU A 330 -0.82 -4.55 2.54
N GLU A 331 -1.26 -5.80 2.38
CA GLU A 331 -0.56 -7.00 2.85
C GLU A 331 0.87 -7.12 2.31
N ARG A 332 1.13 -6.60 1.10
CA ARG A 332 2.45 -6.62 0.47
C ARG A 332 3.42 -5.69 1.20
N GLU A 333 2.95 -4.55 1.68
CA GLU A 333 3.83 -3.58 2.36
C GLU A 333 4.26 -4.11 3.73
N ILE A 334 3.34 -4.71 4.48
CA ILE A 334 3.65 -5.39 5.74
C ILE A 334 4.62 -6.55 5.49
N TRP A 335 4.39 -7.35 4.45
CA TRP A 335 5.30 -8.45 4.10
C TRP A 335 6.69 -7.94 3.67
N LYS A 336 6.77 -6.84 2.94
CA LYS A 336 8.06 -6.25 2.54
C LYS A 336 8.87 -5.75 3.75
N SER A 337 8.23 -5.10 4.72
CA SER A 337 8.93 -4.63 5.91
C SER A 337 9.50 -5.80 6.72
N LEU A 338 8.71 -6.86 6.85
CA LEU A 338 9.09 -8.16 7.39
C LEU A 338 10.32 -8.76 6.70
N VAL A 339 10.26 -8.91 5.37
CA VAL A 339 11.36 -9.52 4.61
C VAL A 339 12.62 -8.65 4.68
N SER A 340 12.50 -7.32 4.64
CA SER A 340 13.64 -6.42 4.80
C SER A 340 14.36 -6.66 6.13
N ARG A 341 13.63 -6.80 7.24
CA ARG A 341 14.24 -7.11 8.55
C ARG A 341 14.93 -8.48 8.55
N MET A 342 14.34 -9.47 7.91
CA MET A 342 14.93 -10.81 7.79
C MET A 342 16.19 -10.82 6.92
N GLU A 343 16.22 -10.06 5.83
CA GLU A 343 17.39 -9.86 4.98
C GLU A 343 18.51 -9.10 5.71
N GLU A 344 18.17 -8.09 6.51
CA GLU A 344 19.14 -7.40 7.37
C GLU A 344 19.77 -8.36 8.39
N GLN A 345 18.97 -9.20 9.03
CA GLN A 345 19.48 -10.23 9.95
C GLN A 345 20.34 -11.27 9.24
N ARG A 346 19.95 -11.69 8.03
CA ARG A 346 20.79 -12.56 7.19
C ARG A 346 22.16 -11.94 6.96
N LYS A 347 22.23 -10.66 6.54
CA LYS A 347 23.51 -9.96 6.32
C LYS A 347 24.34 -9.85 7.60
N LEU A 348 23.69 -9.69 8.76
CA LEU A 348 24.37 -9.72 10.05
C LEU A 348 24.95 -11.10 10.37
N TYR A 349 24.19 -12.18 10.11
CA TYR A 349 24.68 -13.54 10.26
C TYR A 349 25.81 -13.89 9.30
N GLU A 350 25.73 -13.45 8.04
CA GLU A 350 26.81 -13.60 7.06
C GLU A 350 28.09 -12.94 7.58
N LYS A 351 28.02 -11.67 8.01
CA LYS A 351 29.17 -10.96 8.58
C LYS A 351 29.71 -11.62 9.84
N ARG A 352 28.83 -12.05 10.75
CA ARG A 352 29.22 -12.70 12.00
C ARG A 352 29.90 -14.04 11.74
N PHE A 353 29.34 -14.85 10.85
CA PHE A 353 29.91 -16.11 10.43
C PHE A 353 31.31 -15.92 9.83
N ILE A 354 31.46 -14.94 8.94
CA ILE A 354 32.74 -14.60 8.33
C ILE A 354 33.77 -14.16 9.37
N SER A 355 33.38 -13.33 10.35
CA SER A 355 34.29 -12.92 11.42
C SER A 355 34.69 -14.06 12.36
N GLU A 356 33.74 -14.93 12.75
CA GLU A 356 34.01 -16.07 13.62
C GLU A 356 34.90 -17.11 12.92
N GLU A 357 34.65 -17.38 11.64
CA GLU A 357 35.52 -18.23 10.82
C GLU A 357 36.90 -17.59 10.65
N ARG A 358 36.99 -16.30 10.35
CA ARG A 358 38.27 -15.58 10.29
C ARG A 358 39.07 -15.77 11.58
N ASP A 359 38.50 -15.47 12.74
CA ASP A 359 39.18 -15.61 14.03
C ASP A 359 39.58 -17.06 14.32
N ASN A 360 38.74 -18.03 13.93
CA ASN A 360 39.08 -19.45 14.01
C ASN A 360 40.27 -19.82 13.13
N PHE A 361 40.34 -19.31 11.89
CA PHE A 361 41.47 -19.52 10.98
C PHE A 361 42.76 -18.99 11.60
N LEU A 362 42.75 -17.79 12.18
CA LEU A 362 43.94 -17.20 12.81
C LEU A 362 44.45 -18.00 14.03
N SER A 363 43.56 -18.75 14.68
CA SER A 363 43.88 -19.50 15.91
C SER A 363 44.42 -20.92 15.66
N ARG A 364 44.28 -21.45 14.44
CA ARG A 364 44.59 -22.84 14.07
C ARG A 364 45.90 -22.92 13.27
N SER A 365 46.53 -24.09 13.27
CA SER A 365 47.73 -24.34 12.44
C SER A 365 47.38 -24.32 10.95
N ARG A 366 48.17 -23.62 10.12
CA ARG A 366 47.96 -23.41 8.68
C ARG A 366 47.61 -24.69 7.89
N GLU A 367 48.25 -25.82 8.16
CA GLU A 367 47.97 -27.10 7.47
C GLU A 367 46.57 -27.67 7.77
N LYS A 368 46.09 -27.53 9.01
CA LYS A 368 44.74 -27.96 9.40
C LYS A 368 43.65 -27.05 8.86
N ASN A 369 43.96 -25.76 8.68
CA ASN A 369 43.07 -24.81 8.02
C ASN A 369 42.86 -25.21 6.56
N LEU A 370 43.95 -25.50 5.85
CA LEU A 370 43.92 -25.91 4.45
C LEU A 370 43.07 -27.17 4.22
N GLU A 371 43.22 -28.21 5.04
CA GLU A 371 42.37 -29.41 4.96
C GLU A 371 40.90 -29.11 5.26
N PHE A 372 40.62 -28.28 6.26
CA PHE A 372 39.27 -27.89 6.65
C PHE A 372 38.58 -27.06 5.57
N THR A 373 39.31 -26.17 4.90
CA THR A 373 38.77 -25.30 3.86
C THR A 373 38.60 -26.04 2.55
N LEU A 374 39.54 -26.91 2.17
CA LEU A 374 39.33 -27.85 1.07
C LEU A 374 38.12 -28.75 1.31
N TYR A 375 37.85 -29.14 2.56
CA TYR A 375 36.63 -29.85 2.94
C TYR A 375 35.37 -28.97 2.83
N ASN A 376 35.39 -27.72 3.32
CA ASN A 376 34.27 -26.79 3.21
C ASN A 376 33.97 -26.38 1.75
N LEU A 377 34.99 -26.34 0.89
CA LEU A 377 34.85 -26.14 -0.56
C LEU A 377 34.08 -27.27 -1.25
N THR A 378 34.06 -28.45 -0.65
CA THR A 378 33.24 -29.58 -1.13
C THR A 378 31.84 -29.60 -0.54
N LYS A 379 31.54 -28.79 0.49
CA LYS A 379 30.18 -28.63 1.01
C LYS A 379 29.34 -27.73 0.10
N ARG A 380 28.03 -27.92 0.16
CA ARG A 380 27.02 -27.11 -0.55
C ARG A 380 26.89 -25.71 0.09
N ILE A 381 27.93 -24.88 0.02
CA ILE A 381 27.90 -23.47 0.39
C ILE A 381 27.71 -22.66 -0.91
N LYS A 382 26.84 -21.65 -0.91
CA LYS A 382 26.65 -20.77 -2.08
C LYS A 382 27.93 -20.01 -2.43
N GLU A 383 28.13 -19.78 -3.72
CA GLU A 383 29.35 -19.18 -4.30
C GLU A 383 29.83 -17.87 -3.64
N PRO A 384 29.01 -16.86 -3.32
CA PRO A 384 29.53 -15.61 -2.76
C PRO A 384 30.17 -15.79 -1.38
N LEU A 385 29.51 -16.51 -0.48
CA LEU A 385 30.02 -16.77 0.87
C LEU A 385 31.23 -17.71 0.83
N ARG A 386 31.21 -18.68 -0.09
CA ARG A 386 32.33 -19.56 -0.37
C ARG A 386 33.55 -18.77 -0.85
N ASN A 387 33.36 -17.77 -1.71
CA ASN A 387 34.46 -16.98 -2.27
C ASN A 387 35.13 -16.09 -1.19
N GLU A 388 34.35 -15.44 -0.33
CA GLU A 388 34.89 -14.62 0.76
C GLU A 388 35.68 -15.45 1.79
N LEU A 389 35.23 -16.67 2.10
CA LEU A 389 35.99 -17.59 2.97
C LEU A 389 37.32 -18.01 2.35
N ILE A 390 37.35 -18.25 1.03
CA ILE A 390 38.59 -18.59 0.32
C ILE A 390 39.56 -17.41 0.31
N GLU A 391 39.06 -16.20 0.09
CA GLU A 391 39.89 -14.99 0.13
C GLU A 391 40.52 -14.79 1.51
N ILE A 392 39.74 -14.97 2.59
CA ILE A 392 40.26 -14.90 3.97
C ILE A 392 41.33 -15.96 4.24
N GLU A 393 41.17 -17.17 3.72
CA GLU A 393 42.17 -18.23 3.84
C GLU A 393 43.46 -17.89 3.08
N ILE A 394 43.33 -17.38 1.85
CA ILE A 394 44.49 -16.97 1.05
C ILE A 394 45.22 -15.85 1.78
N ASP A 395 44.50 -14.88 2.34
CA ASP A 395 45.09 -13.80 3.14
C ASP A 395 45.77 -14.30 4.43
N ASP A 396 45.24 -15.34 5.09
CA ASP A 396 45.87 -15.96 6.25
C ASP A 396 47.13 -16.77 5.88
N ILE A 397 47.07 -17.49 4.77
CA ILE A 397 48.22 -18.17 4.16
C ILE A 397 49.31 -17.15 3.79
N LEU A 398 48.92 -15.95 3.34
CA LEU A 398 49.82 -14.87 2.93
C LEU A 398 50.26 -13.93 4.06
N ARG A 399 49.89 -14.18 5.32
CA ARG A 399 50.36 -13.35 6.45
C ARG A 399 51.88 -13.34 6.52
N GLU A 400 52.43 -12.15 6.74
CA GLU A 400 53.87 -11.84 6.69
C GLU A 400 54.71 -12.90 7.41
N ASP A 401 55.48 -13.65 6.60
CA ASP A 401 56.59 -14.46 7.05
C ASP A 401 57.86 -13.99 6.33
N ASP A 402 58.87 -13.62 7.14
CA ASP A 402 60.14 -13.10 6.64
C ASP A 402 61.08 -14.21 6.12
N ASP A 403 60.81 -15.49 6.40
CA ASP A 403 61.68 -16.61 6.05
C ASP A 403 61.26 -17.32 4.74
N ILE A 404 62.25 -17.71 3.95
CA ILE A 404 62.06 -18.38 2.65
C ILE A 404 61.47 -19.78 2.83
N GLU A 405 61.76 -20.45 3.94
CA GLU A 405 61.19 -21.77 4.24
C GLU A 405 59.66 -21.70 4.33
N ASP A 406 59.13 -20.63 4.89
CA ASP A 406 57.69 -20.43 5.02
C ASP A 406 57.07 -19.97 3.69
N LYS A 407 57.79 -19.18 2.88
CA LYS A 407 57.36 -18.85 1.51
C LYS A 407 57.21 -20.07 0.59
N ILE A 408 58.06 -21.09 0.73
CA ILE A 408 57.92 -22.36 -0.01
C ILE A 408 56.70 -23.15 0.46
N LYS A 409 56.45 -23.19 1.78
CA LYS A 409 55.24 -23.85 2.33
C LYS A 409 53.98 -23.14 1.85
N ILE A 410 53.99 -21.81 1.79
CA ILE A 410 52.91 -20.99 1.25
C ILE A 410 52.67 -21.31 -0.23
N LEU A 411 53.73 -21.36 -1.04
CA LEU A 411 53.65 -21.70 -2.47
C LEU A 411 53.03 -23.09 -2.70
N ARG A 412 53.46 -24.08 -1.90
CA ARG A 412 52.90 -25.44 -1.84
C ARG A 412 51.39 -25.42 -1.55
N MET A 413 50.99 -24.68 -0.52
CA MET A 413 49.60 -24.54 -0.11
C MET A 413 48.74 -23.88 -1.21
N LEU A 414 49.25 -22.86 -1.89
CA LEU A 414 48.54 -22.16 -2.97
C LEU A 414 48.38 -23.02 -4.24
N TYR A 415 49.38 -23.82 -4.62
CA TYR A 415 49.23 -24.77 -5.75
C TYR A 415 48.20 -25.87 -5.45
N LEU A 416 48.13 -26.36 -4.21
CA LEU A 416 47.09 -27.32 -3.80
C LEU A 416 45.69 -26.70 -3.88
N PHE A 417 45.56 -25.41 -3.60
CA PHE A 417 44.31 -24.65 -3.74
C PHE A 417 43.93 -24.44 -5.21
N SER A 418 44.87 -24.04 -6.07
CA SER A 418 44.60 -23.78 -7.49
C SER A 418 44.15 -25.03 -8.25
N ASP A 419 44.68 -26.21 -7.90
CA ASP A 419 44.26 -27.47 -8.52
C ASP A 419 42.82 -27.88 -8.19
N LYS A 420 42.35 -27.50 -6.99
CA LYS A 420 41.04 -27.90 -6.47
C LYS A 420 39.96 -26.86 -6.70
N VAL A 421 40.30 -25.58 -6.85
CA VAL A 421 39.35 -24.47 -7.01
C VAL A 421 39.32 -24.00 -8.47
N LYS A 422 38.29 -24.43 -9.22
CA LYS A 422 38.02 -23.97 -10.59
C LYS A 422 36.98 -22.85 -10.59
N HIS A 423 37.39 -21.64 -10.22
CA HIS A 423 36.52 -20.46 -10.24
C HIS A 423 37.29 -19.22 -10.72
N ASN A 424 36.87 -18.63 -11.85
CA ASN A 424 37.64 -17.63 -12.61
C ASN A 424 38.19 -16.46 -11.78
N LYS A 425 37.41 -15.92 -10.82
CA LYS A 425 37.86 -14.78 -9.99
C LYS A 425 38.92 -15.16 -8.96
N ILE A 426 38.76 -16.32 -8.33
CA ILE A 426 39.66 -16.81 -7.29
C ILE A 426 40.94 -17.36 -7.93
N GLU A 427 40.80 -18.04 -9.06
CA GLU A 427 41.93 -18.52 -9.85
C GLU A 427 42.80 -17.34 -10.34
N PHE A 428 42.18 -16.25 -10.77
CA PHE A 428 42.91 -15.02 -11.10
C PHE A 428 43.64 -14.45 -9.88
N TYR A 429 42.97 -14.32 -8.73
CA TYR A 429 43.57 -13.82 -7.49
C TYR A 429 44.73 -14.69 -6.99
N ILE A 430 44.56 -16.02 -6.97
CA ILE A 430 45.62 -16.98 -6.62
C ILE A 430 46.78 -16.87 -7.60
N ASN A 431 46.52 -16.76 -8.91
CA ASN A 431 47.57 -16.67 -9.92
C ASN A 431 48.37 -15.35 -9.86
N GLU A 432 47.74 -14.22 -9.52
CA GLU A 432 48.47 -12.97 -9.27
C GLU A 432 49.38 -13.09 -8.05
N LYS A 433 48.89 -13.69 -6.96
CA LYS A 433 49.66 -13.91 -5.73
C LYS A 433 50.78 -14.93 -5.87
N LEU A 434 50.55 -16.00 -6.63
CA LEU A 434 51.60 -16.94 -7.03
C LEU A 434 52.72 -16.19 -7.76
N LYS A 435 52.40 -15.38 -8.79
CA LYS A 435 53.41 -14.61 -9.52
C LYS A 435 54.22 -13.64 -8.66
N GLU A 436 53.62 -13.04 -7.64
CA GLU A 436 54.33 -12.18 -6.67
C GLU A 436 55.32 -12.99 -5.84
N LEU A 437 54.88 -14.09 -5.23
CA LEU A 437 55.72 -14.99 -4.44
C LEU A 437 56.84 -15.63 -5.26
N GLU A 438 56.53 -16.04 -6.49
CA GLU A 438 57.49 -16.60 -7.43
C GLU A 438 58.63 -15.60 -7.71
N LYS A 439 58.32 -14.31 -7.95
CA LYS A 439 59.32 -13.25 -8.13
C LYS A 439 60.18 -13.02 -6.89
N GLU A 440 59.59 -13.05 -5.70
CA GLU A 440 60.33 -12.87 -4.44
C GLU A 440 61.30 -14.04 -4.17
N ILE A 441 60.87 -15.27 -4.46
CA ILE A 441 61.71 -16.47 -4.34
C ILE A 441 62.87 -16.40 -5.35
N ILE A 442 62.60 -16.02 -6.61
CA ILE A 442 63.62 -15.79 -7.63
C ILE A 442 64.64 -14.74 -7.14
N ALA A 443 64.16 -13.60 -6.64
CA ALA A 443 65.03 -12.54 -6.12
C ALA A 443 65.92 -13.02 -4.97
N TYR A 444 65.40 -13.88 -4.08
CA TYR A 444 66.21 -14.49 -3.01
C TYR A 444 67.27 -15.47 -3.53
N VAL A 445 66.92 -16.33 -4.48
CA VAL A 445 67.86 -17.32 -5.04
C VAL A 445 69.04 -16.62 -5.71
N PHE A 446 68.78 -15.55 -6.46
CA PHE A 446 69.77 -14.84 -7.26
C PHE A 446 70.37 -13.59 -6.60
N ALA A 447 70.03 -13.29 -5.34
CA ALA A 447 70.61 -12.14 -4.62
C ALA A 447 72.13 -12.24 -4.39
N ASP A 448 72.73 -13.44 -4.49
CA ASP A 448 74.17 -13.66 -4.29
C ASP A 448 74.64 -14.87 -5.14
N GLU A 449 75.32 -14.64 -6.27
CA GLU A 449 75.70 -15.66 -7.26
C GLU A 449 76.51 -16.81 -6.66
N GLU A 450 77.37 -16.55 -5.66
CA GLU A 450 78.20 -17.57 -5.00
C GLU A 450 77.40 -18.51 -4.06
N LYS A 451 76.24 -18.06 -3.56
CA LYS A 451 75.39 -18.83 -2.62
C LYS A 451 74.14 -19.41 -3.27
N SER A 452 73.85 -19.04 -4.51
CA SER A 452 72.74 -19.53 -5.33
C SER A 452 72.61 -21.06 -5.29
N LYS A 453 73.72 -21.79 -5.52
CA LYS A 453 73.76 -23.26 -5.51
C LYS A 453 73.30 -23.86 -4.18
N ARG A 454 73.80 -23.31 -3.06
CA ARG A 454 73.41 -23.78 -1.71
C ARG A 454 71.98 -23.41 -1.36
N ARG A 455 71.47 -22.28 -1.87
CA ARG A 455 70.06 -21.89 -1.69
C ARG A 455 69.15 -22.84 -2.45
N ILE A 456 69.46 -23.14 -3.71
CA ILE A 456 68.71 -24.09 -4.57
C ILE A 456 68.68 -25.49 -3.95
N GLU A 457 69.81 -26.01 -3.47
CA GLU A 457 69.85 -27.31 -2.77
C GLU A 457 68.97 -27.35 -1.51
N ARG A 458 68.87 -26.23 -0.76
CA ARG A 458 67.98 -26.14 0.40
C ARG A 458 66.50 -26.11 -0.02
N LEU A 459 66.16 -25.40 -1.09
CA LEU A 459 64.78 -25.37 -1.62
C LEU A 459 64.33 -26.78 -2.02
N PHE A 460 65.12 -27.50 -2.82
CA PHE A 460 64.81 -28.88 -3.24
C PHE A 460 64.71 -29.86 -2.07
N LYS A 461 65.56 -29.71 -1.05
CA LYS A 461 65.50 -30.54 0.15
C LYS A 461 64.21 -30.32 0.96
N GLN A 462 63.65 -29.12 0.91
CA GLN A 462 62.41 -28.75 1.61
C GLN A 462 61.15 -29.10 0.81
N SER A 463 61.23 -29.14 -0.52
CA SER A 463 60.14 -29.50 -1.43
C SER A 463 60.11 -30.98 -1.84
N ALA A 464 60.88 -31.84 -1.15
CA ALA A 464 61.14 -33.26 -1.50
C ALA A 464 59.89 -34.15 -1.71
N ASN A 465 58.69 -33.68 -1.40
CA ASN A 465 57.43 -34.42 -1.55
C ASN A 465 56.43 -33.78 -2.55
N GLU A 466 56.81 -32.77 -3.33
CA GLU A 466 55.86 -32.06 -4.19
C GLU A 466 56.40 -31.69 -5.59
N LYS A 467 55.91 -32.42 -6.61
CA LYS A 467 56.42 -32.37 -7.99
C LYS A 467 56.34 -30.98 -8.63
N ARG A 468 55.24 -30.25 -8.42
CA ARG A 468 55.06 -28.92 -9.04
C ARG A 468 55.99 -27.85 -8.48
N VAL A 469 56.26 -27.88 -7.18
CA VAL A 469 57.23 -26.96 -6.56
C VAL A 469 58.63 -27.28 -7.08
N ASN A 470 58.97 -28.57 -7.23
CA ASN A 470 60.23 -28.99 -7.84
C ASN A 470 60.35 -28.59 -9.32
N GLU A 471 59.27 -28.71 -10.10
CA GLU A 471 59.20 -28.27 -11.51
C GLU A 471 59.34 -26.74 -11.63
N PHE A 472 58.71 -25.98 -10.74
CA PHE A 472 58.86 -24.52 -10.67
C PHE A 472 60.30 -24.09 -10.33
N ILE A 473 60.91 -24.68 -9.30
CA ILE A 473 62.30 -24.41 -8.93
C ILE A 473 63.24 -24.75 -10.10
N LYS A 474 62.98 -25.86 -10.82
CA LYS A 474 63.73 -26.25 -12.00
C LYS A 474 63.59 -25.24 -13.15
N PHE A 475 62.36 -24.81 -13.44
CA PHE A 475 62.06 -23.81 -14.48
C PHE A 475 62.76 -22.47 -14.23
N ILE A 476 62.73 -21.96 -12.99
CA ILE A 476 63.46 -20.74 -12.61
C ILE A 476 64.96 -20.85 -12.93
N CYS A 477 65.54 -22.02 -12.66
CA CYS A 477 66.95 -22.27 -12.82
C CYS A 477 67.35 -22.47 -14.30
N GLU A 478 66.46 -23.01 -15.12
CA GLU A 478 66.66 -23.15 -16.57
C GLU A 478 66.62 -21.81 -17.32
N ASP A 479 65.77 -20.88 -16.87
CA ASP A 479 65.59 -19.57 -17.51
C ASP A 479 66.62 -18.50 -17.10
N ASN A 480 67.31 -18.67 -15.95
CA ASN A 480 68.17 -17.62 -15.36
C ASN A 480 69.64 -18.02 -15.15
N CYS A 481 70.07 -19.24 -15.54
CA CYS A 481 71.45 -19.72 -15.33
C CYS A 481 72.12 -20.21 -16.63
N ASP A 482 73.45 -20.18 -16.67
CA ASP A 482 74.27 -20.72 -17.77
C ASP A 482 74.22 -22.25 -17.87
N ASP A 483 74.54 -22.80 -19.05
CA ASP A 483 74.40 -24.23 -19.36
C ASP A 483 75.22 -25.18 -18.44
N GLU A 484 76.35 -24.73 -17.89
CA GLU A 484 77.12 -25.49 -16.88
C GLU A 484 76.36 -25.62 -15.55
N PHE A 485 75.63 -24.58 -15.15
CA PHE A 485 74.87 -24.56 -13.90
C PHE A 485 73.57 -25.36 -14.02
N LYS A 486 72.99 -25.43 -15.24
CA LYS A 486 71.83 -26.30 -15.54
C LYS A 486 72.14 -27.78 -15.30
N SER A 487 73.31 -28.25 -15.75
CA SER A 487 73.75 -29.65 -15.54
C SER A 487 73.84 -30.03 -14.05
N VAL A 488 74.29 -29.10 -13.20
CA VAL A 488 74.41 -29.29 -11.75
C VAL A 488 73.04 -29.33 -11.08
N ILE A 489 72.09 -28.56 -11.59
CA ILE A 489 70.72 -28.51 -11.07
C ILE A 489 69.92 -29.72 -11.50
N ASP A 490 70.12 -30.23 -12.72
CA ASP A 490 69.57 -31.51 -13.16
C ASP A 490 70.05 -32.68 -12.28
N GLU A 491 71.32 -32.68 -11.86
CA GLU A 491 71.83 -33.66 -10.90
C GLU A 491 71.21 -33.53 -9.50
N ILE A 492 70.91 -32.31 -9.05
CA ILE A 492 70.21 -32.07 -7.76
C ILE A 492 68.74 -32.49 -7.89
N TYR A 493 68.07 -32.14 -8.98
CA TYR A 493 66.68 -32.49 -9.26
C TYR A 493 66.47 -34.00 -9.30
N GLU A 494 67.32 -34.75 -10.01
CA GLU A 494 67.26 -36.22 -10.07
C GLU A 494 67.58 -36.89 -8.72
N LYS A 495 68.25 -36.21 -7.78
CA LYS A 495 68.43 -36.71 -6.39
C LYS A 495 67.18 -36.57 -5.52
N PHE A 496 66.23 -35.71 -5.89
CA PHE A 496 65.03 -35.39 -5.09
C PHE A 496 63.70 -35.68 -5.82
N LYS A 497 63.77 -36.39 -6.95
CA LYS A 497 62.64 -36.92 -7.73
C LYS A 497 62.18 -38.26 -7.18
#